data_AF-A0ABC8LM38-F1
#
_entry.id   AF-A0ABC8LM38-F1
#
_cell.length_a   1.000
_cell.length_b   1.000
_cell.length_c   1.000
_cell.angle_alpha   90.00
_cell.angle_beta   90.00
_cell.angle_gamma   90.00
#
_symmetry.space_group_name_H-M   'P 1'
#
loop_
_entity.id
_entity.type
_entity.pdbx_description
1 polymer ?
#
loop_
_entity_poly.entity_id
_entity_poly.type
_entity_poly.pdbx_seq_one_letter_code
_entity_poly.pdbx_strand_id
1 'polypeptide(L)'
;VVVGEEKGSVTLDTLNRPHQLNVISPEVVLKLAEYLETWENDDKTKLILIKGAWRAFSASGDLKMFYYGGESSKSPKRKHTIMF
;
A
#
# COMPACT_ATOMS: atom_id res chain seq x y z
N VAL A 1 0.77 8.04 3.52
CA VAL A 1 2.19 7.84 3.19
C VAL A 1 2.63 6.52 3.78
N VAL A 2 3.29 5.69 2.98
CA VAL A 2 3.91 4.42 3.41
C VAL A 2 5.39 4.70 3.72
N VAL A 3 5.91 4.10 4.78
CA VAL A 3 7.33 4.22 5.18
C VAL A 3 7.96 2.84 5.19
N GLY A 4 8.97 2.64 4.34
CA GLY A 4 9.73 1.39 4.23
C GLY A 4 11.03 1.42 5.06
N GLU A 5 11.32 0.32 5.74
CA GLU A 5 12.58 0.08 6.46
C GLU A 5 13.11 -1.33 6.14
N GLU A 6 14.41 -1.46 5.89
CA GLU A 6 15.07 -2.76 5.71
C GLU A 6 15.72 -3.23 7.02
N LYS A 7 15.47 -4.49 7.40
CA LYS A 7 16.08 -5.14 8.57
C LYS A 7 16.58 -6.52 8.18
N GLY A 8 17.81 -6.58 7.70
CA GLY A 8 18.38 -7.82 7.17
C GLY A 8 17.64 -8.26 5.91
N SER A 9 17.10 -9.47 5.90
CA SER A 9 16.29 -9.99 4.79
C SER A 9 14.79 -9.69 4.91
N VAL A 10 14.42 -8.85 5.88
CA VAL A 10 13.03 -8.49 6.15
C VAL A 10 12.81 -7.04 5.76
N THR A 11 11.82 -6.78 4.92
CA THR A 11 11.42 -5.43 4.55
C THR A 11 10.11 -5.06 5.22
N LEU A 12 10.12 -3.95 5.94
CA LEU A 12 9.02 -3.50 6.79
C LEU A 12 8.36 -2.27 6.20
N ASP A 13 7.09 -2.39 5.85
CA ASP A 13 6.26 -1.31 5.35
C ASP A 13 5.25 -0.85 6.39
N THR A 14 5.27 0.44 6.70
CA THR A 14 4.37 1.05 7.69
C THR A 14 3.36 1.97 7.01
N LEU A 15 2.07 1.61 7.11
CA LEU A 15 0.98 2.51 6.79
C LEU A 15 0.95 3.64 7.82
N ASN A 16 1.41 4.83 7.44
CA ASN A 16 1.56 5.97 8.36
C ASN A 16 0.52 7.06 8.06
N ARG A 17 -0.74 6.76 8.35
CA ARG A 17 -1.85 7.73 8.35
C ARG A 17 -2.70 7.57 9.61
N PRO A 18 -2.12 7.68 10.82
CA PRO A 18 -2.81 7.34 12.06
C PRO A 18 -4.09 8.17 12.32
N HIS A 19 -4.11 9.44 11.88
CA HIS A 19 -5.29 10.31 11.99
C HIS A 19 -6.49 9.87 11.12
N GLN A 20 -6.23 9.02 10.12
CA GLN A 20 -7.24 8.43 9.23
C GLN A 20 -7.30 6.92 9.43
N LEU A 21 -6.88 6.41 10.60
CA LEU A 21 -6.84 4.98 10.92
C LEU A 21 -6.18 4.13 9.81
N ASN A 22 -5.14 4.68 9.17
CA ASN A 22 -4.41 4.02 8.10
C ASN A 22 -5.29 3.56 6.91
N VAL A 23 -6.33 4.34 6.55
CA VAL A 23 -7.18 4.10 5.36
C VAL A 23 -6.36 3.89 4.09
N ILE A 24 -6.73 2.85 3.34
CA ILE A 24 -6.13 2.48 2.05
C ILE A 24 -6.77 3.33 0.96
N SER A 25 -6.10 4.43 0.60
CA SER A 25 -6.46 5.28 -0.54
C SER A 25 -5.78 4.79 -1.84
N PRO A 26 -6.23 5.23 -3.02
CA PRO A 26 -5.57 4.89 -4.28
C PRO A 26 -4.07 5.24 -4.32
N GLU A 27 -3.67 6.35 -3.69
CA GLU A 27 -2.27 6.73 -3.53
C GLU A 27 -1.47 5.69 -2.73
N VAL A 28 -2.05 5.16 -1.64
CA VAL A 28 -1.42 4.11 -0.83
C VAL A 28 -1.31 2.81 -1.63
N VAL A 29 -2.33 2.46 -2.41
CA VAL A 29 -2.31 1.27 -3.28
C VAL A 29 -1.21 1.37 -4.32
N LEU A 30 -1.09 2.52 -5.01
CA LEU A 30 -0.04 2.73 -6.00
C LEU A 30 1.36 2.62 -5.38
N LYS A 31 1.55 3.22 -4.21
CA LYS A 31 2.83 3.19 -3.52
C LYS A 31 3.22 1.80 -3.03
N LEU A 32 2.27 1.04 -2.49
CA LEU A 32 2.50 -0.37 -2.13
C LEU A 32 2.84 -1.20 -3.38
N ALA A 33 2.19 -0.95 -4.51
CA ALA A 33 2.49 -1.66 -5.75
C ALA A 33 3.93 -1.41 -6.22
N GLU A 34 4.38 -0.15 -6.22
CA GLU A 34 5.78 0.22 -6.54
C GLU A 34 6.80 -0.48 -5.64
N TYR A 35 6.52 -0.56 -4.33
CA TYR A 35 7.41 -1.24 -3.37
C TYR A 35 7.43 -2.75 -3.57
N LEU A 36 6.27 -3.36 -3.80
CA LEU A 36 6.17 -4.79 -4.07
C LEU A 36 6.90 -5.17 -5.36
N GLU A 37 6.79 -4.39 -6.44
CA GLU A 37 7.57 -4.62 -7.67
C GLU A 37 9.08 -4.51 -7.44
N THR A 38 9.50 -3.57 -6.60
CA THR A 38 10.91 -3.41 -6.23
C THR A 38 11.43 -4.65 -5.49
N TRP A 39 10.66 -5.14 -4.52
CA TRP A 39 11.06 -6.27 -3.68
C TRP A 39 10.92 -7.64 -4.36
N GLU A 40 10.02 -7.77 -5.32
CA GLU A 40 9.94 -8.97 -6.17
C GLU A 40 11.26 -9.22 -6.91
N ASN A 41 11.97 -8.15 -7.28
CA ASN A 41 13.25 -8.21 -7.98
C ASN A 41 14.48 -8.08 -7.05
N ASP A 42 14.29 -8.05 -5.73
CA ASP A 42 15.37 -7.94 -4.75
C ASP A 42 15.66 -9.28 -4.07
N ASP A 43 16.77 -9.90 -4.47
CA ASP A 43 17.24 -11.17 -3.89
C ASP A 43 17.50 -11.11 -2.38
N LYS A 44 17.67 -9.93 -1.79
CA LYS A 44 17.88 -9.78 -0.34
C LYS A 44 16.58 -9.85 0.45
N THR A 45 15.48 -9.39 -0.13
CA THR A 45 14.17 -9.41 0.50
C THR A 45 13.62 -10.85 0.49
N LYS A 46 13.49 -11.45 1.68
CA LYS A 46 12.92 -12.80 1.87
C LYS A 46 11.57 -12.78 2.55
N LEU A 47 11.23 -11.67 3.19
CA LEU A 47 9.98 -11.50 3.93
C LEU A 47 9.57 -10.03 3.91
N ILE A 48 8.30 -9.79 3.59
CA ILE A 48 7.70 -8.44 3.63
C ILE A 48 6.71 -8.40 4.79
N LEU A 49 6.90 -7.48 5.73
CA LEU A 49 5.93 -7.18 6.79
C LEU A 49 5.25 -5.86 6.49
N ILE A 50 3.92 -5.86 6.50
CA ILE A 50 3.13 -4.63 6.45
C ILE A 50 2.48 -4.42 7.82
N LYS A 51 2.62 -3.24 8.40
CA LYS A 51 1.99 -2.86 9.66
C LYS A 51 1.31 -1.49 9.57
N GLY A 52 0.36 -1.24 10.47
CA GLY A 52 -0.19 0.09 10.67
C GLY A 52 0.58 0.86 11.74
N ALA A 53 0.74 2.17 11.54
CA ALA A 53 1.21 3.05 12.60
C ALA A 53 0.17 3.16 13.71
N TRP A 54 0.63 3.19 14.96
CA TRP A 54 -0.17 3.42 16.16
C TRP A 54 -1.21 2.32 16.43
N ARG A 55 -2.49 2.70 16.62
CA ARG A 55 -3.52 1.90 17.29
C ARG A 55 -4.31 0.95 16.38
N ALA A 56 -4.09 0.98 15.07
CA ALA A 56 -4.83 0.14 14.12
C ALA A 56 -3.95 -0.24 12.92
N PHE A 57 -4.18 -1.42 12.35
CA PHE A 57 -3.57 -1.80 11.07
C PHE A 57 -4.08 -0.90 9.94
N SER A 58 -5.37 -1.00 9.62
CA SER A 58 -6.08 -0.15 8.66
C SER A 58 -7.59 -0.21 8.88
N ALA A 59 -8.29 0.91 8.65
CA ALA A 59 -9.76 1.00 8.63
C ALA A 59 -10.37 0.69 7.25
N SER A 60 -9.69 -0.13 6.42
CA SER A 60 -10.11 -0.54 5.07
C SER A 60 -9.99 0.57 4.01
N GLY A 61 -10.63 0.35 2.85
CA GLY A 61 -10.58 1.22 1.68
C GLY A 61 -11.29 2.56 1.86
N ASP A 62 -10.87 3.56 1.10
CA ASP A 62 -11.47 4.89 1.11
C ASP A 62 -12.90 4.87 0.54
N LEU A 63 -13.91 4.81 1.41
CA LEU A 63 -15.32 4.83 1.02
C LEU A 63 -15.71 6.11 0.27
N LYS A 64 -15.06 7.25 0.53
CA LYS A 64 -15.38 8.51 -0.18
C LYS A 64 -15.13 8.36 -1.68
N MET A 65 -14.09 7.61 -2.08
CA MET A 65 -13.84 7.33 -3.50
C MET A 65 -15.01 6.59 -4.17
N PHE A 66 -15.66 5.67 -3.48
CA PHE A 66 -16.83 4.96 -4.02
C PHE A 66 -18.07 5.85 -4.12
N TYR A 67 -18.25 6.79 -3.19
CA TYR A 67 -19.37 7.73 -3.21
C TYR A 67 -19.22 8.84 -4.26
N TYR A 68 -18.01 9.35 -4.50
CA TYR A 68 -17.75 10.37 -5.52
C TYR A 68 -17.45 9.79 -6.91
N GLY A 69 -17.36 8.47 -7.06
CA GLY A 69 -17.03 7.75 -8.31
C GLY A 69 -18.13 7.71 -9.38
N GLY A 70 -19.18 8.53 -9.25
CA GLY A 70 -20.25 8.66 -10.25
C GLY A 70 -19.86 9.41 -11.52
N GLU A 71 -18.69 10.06 -11.57
CA GLU A 71 -18.22 10.74 -12.77
C GLU A 71 -16.88 10.19 -13.27
N SER A 72 -16.90 9.87 -14.55
CA SER A 72 -15.85 9.28 -15.35
C SER A 72 -14.49 9.96 -15.16
N SER A 73 -13.51 9.25 -14.61
CA SER A 73 -12.11 9.47 -14.98
C SER A 73 -11.44 8.12 -15.16
N LYS A 74 -10.69 7.99 -16.26
CA LYS A 74 -10.14 6.73 -16.76
C LYS A 74 -9.44 5.99 -15.62
N SER A 75 -9.96 4.83 -15.23
CA SER A 75 -9.24 3.90 -14.36
C SER A 75 -7.87 3.67 -15.01
N PRO A 76 -6.75 3.92 -14.31
CA PRO A 76 -5.44 3.64 -14.88
C PRO A 76 -5.45 2.18 -15.35
N LYS A 77 -5.03 1.93 -16.60
CA LYS A 77 -4.88 0.56 -17.12
C LYS A 77 -4.13 -0.24 -16.06
N ARG A 78 -4.69 -1.36 -15.61
CA ARG A 78 -4.07 -2.26 -14.63
C ARG A 78 -2.66 -2.59 -15.14
N LYS A 79 -1.64 -1.95 -14.57
CA LYS A 79 -0.23 -2.26 -14.82
C LYS A 79 0.27 -3.30 -13.82
N HIS A 80 -0.23 -3.19 -12.59
CA HIS A 80 0.15 -4.01 -11.45
C HIS A 80 -0.87 -5.15 -11.29
N THR A 81 -0.67 -6.25 -12.02
CA THR A 81 -1.31 -7.53 -11.74
C THR A 81 -0.29 -8.36 -10.96
N ILE A 82 -0.41 -8.39 -9.64
CA ILE A 82 0.42 -9.25 -8.80
C ILE A 82 -0.17 -10.66 -8.91
N MET A 83 0.51 -11.55 -9.63
CA MET A 83 0.20 -12.98 -9.65
C MET A 83 1.03 -13.64 -8.56
N PHE A 84 0.36 -14.18 -7.53
CA PHE A 84 0.99 -14.97 -6.48
C PHE A 84 1.36 -16.38 -6.97
#